data_AF-A0A2U2P8W5-F1
#
_entry.id   AF-A0A2U2P8W5-F1
#
_cell.length_a   1.000
_cell.length_b   1.000
_cell.length_c   1.000
_cell.angle_alpha   90.00
_cell.angle_beta   90.00
_cell.angle_gamma   90.00
#
_symmetry.space_group_name_H-M   'P 1'
#
loop_
_entity.id
_entity.type
_entity.pdbx_description
1 polymer ?
#
loop_
_entity_poly.entity_id
_entity_poly.type
_entity_poly.pdbx_seq_one_letter_code
_entity_poly.pdbx_strand_id
1 'polypeptide(L)'
;NLCYVLPPKSEADSGMPGPDKQNALCYQYRYDERNRMSAKKVPGKGWEYQVYNQLDQVVASQDAEQRKKNQWQVTKYDGLGRVIMTGLWNNGNTAIDPAALKALVYAAPQYDSR
;
A
#
# COMPACT_ATOMS: atom_id res chain seq x y z
N ASN A 1 9.18 1.10 -8.82
CA ASN A 1 9.63 -0.21 -9.36
C ASN A 1 8.58 -1.28 -9.12
N LEU A 2 8.34 -2.18 -10.09
CA LEU A 2 7.46 -3.35 -9.96
C LEU A 2 8.30 -4.63 -9.96
N CYS A 3 8.08 -5.49 -8.98
CA CYS A 3 8.83 -6.74 -8.79
C CYS A 3 7.87 -7.92 -8.63
N TYR A 4 8.31 -9.10 -9.06
CA TYR A 4 7.55 -10.35 -8.96
C TYR A 4 8.36 -11.38 -8.17
N VAL A 5 7.67 -12.18 -7.34
CA VAL A 5 8.20 -13.45 -6.84
C VAL A 5 7.41 -14.56 -7.51
N LEU A 6 8.11 -15.41 -8.27
CA LEU A 6 7.57 -16.48 -9.09
C LEU A 6 7.68 -17.80 -8.30
N PRO A 7 6.58 -18.31 -7.70
CA PRO A 7 6.63 -19.61 -7.03
C PRO A 7 6.71 -20.74 -8.06
N PRO A 8 7.18 -21.96 -7.69
CA PRO A 8 7.30 -23.08 -8.63
C PRO A 8 6.03 -23.35 -9.46
N LYS A 9 4.86 -23.19 -8.84
CA LYS A 9 3.54 -23.38 -9.48
C LYS A 9 3.25 -22.42 -10.64
N SER A 10 3.99 -21.31 -10.77
CA SER A 10 3.85 -20.44 -11.95
C SER A 10 4.52 -21.04 -13.19
N GLU A 11 5.27 -22.13 -13.05
CA GLU A 11 6.03 -22.81 -14.12
C GLU A 11 7.04 -21.88 -14.81
N ALA A 12 7.69 -21.01 -14.02
CA ALA A 12 8.59 -19.98 -14.55
C ALA A 12 9.84 -20.58 -15.25
N ASP A 13 10.23 -21.79 -14.87
CA ASP A 13 11.34 -22.53 -15.49
C ASP A 13 11.00 -22.96 -16.93
N SER A 14 9.71 -23.07 -17.27
CA SER A 14 9.22 -23.38 -18.62
C SER A 14 9.04 -22.13 -19.50
N GLY A 15 9.39 -20.95 -18.98
CA GLY A 15 9.22 -19.65 -19.64
C GLY A 15 8.46 -18.65 -18.77
N MET A 16 8.55 -17.37 -19.15
CA MET A 16 7.89 -16.29 -18.40
C MET A 16 6.38 -16.55 -18.30
N PRO A 17 5.80 -16.62 -17.09
CA PRO A 17 4.37 -16.85 -16.94
C PRO A 17 3.56 -15.75 -17.63
N GLY A 18 2.48 -16.09 -18.32
CA GLY A 18 1.58 -15.10 -18.90
C GLY A 18 0.83 -14.26 -17.83
N PRO A 19 0.19 -13.15 -18.20
CA PRO A 19 -0.48 -12.23 -17.27
C PRO A 19 -1.48 -12.90 -16.32
N ASP A 20 -2.21 -13.91 -16.78
CA ASP A 20 -3.19 -14.63 -15.96
C ASP A 20 -2.52 -15.44 -14.84
N LYS A 21 -1.44 -16.17 -15.18
CA LYS A 21 -0.63 -16.89 -14.18
C LYS A 21 0.08 -15.92 -13.25
N GLN A 22 0.60 -14.79 -13.75
CA GLN A 22 1.20 -13.76 -12.91
C GLN A 22 0.20 -13.18 -11.91
N ASN A 23 -1.04 -12.94 -12.34
CA ASN A 23 -2.09 -12.40 -11.49
C ASN A 23 -2.66 -13.40 -10.48
N ALA A 24 -2.72 -14.68 -10.86
CA ALA A 24 -3.30 -15.73 -10.02
C ALA A 24 -2.28 -16.36 -9.07
N LEU A 25 -1.01 -16.49 -9.49
CA LEU A 25 -0.03 -17.35 -8.82
C LEU A 25 1.20 -16.60 -8.32
N CYS A 26 1.53 -15.42 -8.84
CA CYS A 26 2.75 -14.71 -8.47
C CYS A 26 2.50 -13.64 -7.41
N TYR A 27 3.48 -13.43 -6.54
CA TYR A 27 3.47 -12.28 -5.63
C TYR A 27 3.98 -11.06 -6.40
N GLN A 28 3.30 -9.93 -6.24
CA GLN A 28 3.65 -8.69 -6.93
C GLN A 28 3.88 -7.59 -5.90
N TYR A 29 4.94 -6.82 -6.08
CA TYR A 29 5.34 -5.75 -5.16
C TYR A 29 5.63 -4.48 -5.93
N ARG A 30 5.12 -3.35 -5.46
CA ARG A 30 5.47 -2.03 -5.95
C ARG A 30 6.23 -1.28 -4.88
N TYR A 31 7.26 -0.58 -5.31
CA TYR A 31 8.09 0.26 -4.48
C TYR A 31 8.03 1.71 -4.94
N ASP A 32 7.99 2.62 -3.97
CA ASP A 32 8.12 4.05 -4.19
C ASP A 32 9.57 4.47 -4.49
N GLU A 33 9.81 5.76 -4.70
CA GLU A 33 11.12 6.35 -5.01
C GLU A 33 12.15 6.21 -3.89
N ARG A 34 11.73 5.85 -2.67
CA ARG A 34 12.59 5.57 -1.51
C ARG A 34 12.80 4.07 -1.30
N ASN A 35 12.42 3.23 -2.27
CA ASN A 35 12.47 1.77 -2.19
C ASN A 35 11.61 1.18 -1.05
N ARG A 36 10.53 1.86 -0.64
CA ARG A 36 9.58 1.35 0.34
C ARG A 36 8.41 0.68 -0.36
N MET A 37 7.92 -0.42 0.18
CA MET A 37 6.83 -1.18 -0.42
C MET A 37 5.52 -0.39 -0.34
N SER A 38 5.11 0.21 -1.46
CA SER A 38 3.89 1.02 -1.58
C SER A 38 2.65 0.20 -1.96
N ALA A 39 2.86 -0.97 -2.57
CA ALA A 39 1.78 -1.91 -2.83
C ALA A 39 2.28 -3.35 -2.83
N LYS A 40 1.39 -4.27 -2.46
CA LYS A 40 1.61 -5.70 -2.67
C LYS A 40 0.34 -6.39 -3.14
N LYS A 41 0.49 -7.45 -3.93
CA LYS A 41 -0.58 -8.36 -4.31
C LYS A 41 -0.09 -9.78 -4.05
N VAL A 42 -0.79 -10.47 -3.16
CA VAL A 42 -0.55 -11.88 -2.84
C VAL A 42 -1.50 -12.73 -3.69
N PRO A 43 -1.08 -13.92 -4.17
CA PRO A 43 -1.96 -14.86 -4.85
C PRO A 43 -3.27 -15.08 -4.10
N GLY A 44 -4.40 -15.02 -4.81
CA GLY A 44 -5.74 -15.14 -4.22
C GLY A 44 -6.26 -13.91 -3.47
N LYS A 45 -5.50 -12.81 -3.41
CA LYS A 45 -5.94 -11.53 -2.84
C LYS A 45 -5.89 -10.39 -3.86
N GLY A 46 -6.61 -9.31 -3.55
CA GLY A 46 -6.47 -8.04 -4.28
C GLY A 46 -5.22 -7.27 -3.86
N TRP A 47 -4.98 -6.13 -4.53
CA TRP A 47 -3.90 -5.22 -4.14
C TRP A 47 -4.13 -4.64 -2.74
N GLU A 48 -3.08 -4.63 -1.93
CA GLU A 48 -2.97 -3.92 -0.67
C GLU A 48 -2.01 -2.73 -0.87
N TYR A 49 -2.41 -1.54 -0.43
CA TYR A 49 -1.64 -0.30 -0.55
C TYR A 49 -1.15 0.19 0.80
N GLN A 50 0.01 0.85 0.79
CA GLN A 50 0.61 1.51 1.94
C GLN A 50 1.08 2.90 1.53
N VAL A 51 0.77 3.89 2.35
CA VAL A 51 1.22 5.28 2.21
C VAL A 51 2.05 5.61 3.44
N TYR A 52 3.24 6.11 3.18
CA TYR A 52 4.20 6.48 4.19
C TYR A 52 4.30 8.00 4.29
N ASN A 53 4.61 8.50 5.48
CA ASN A 53 5.07 9.87 5.68
C ASN A 53 6.56 10.00 5.32
N GLN A 54 7.13 11.20 5.48
CA GLN A 54 8.54 11.47 5.22
C GLN A 54 9.47 10.84 6.27
N LEU A 55 8.94 10.43 7.42
CA LEU A 55 9.67 9.77 8.52
C LEU A 55 9.68 8.23 8.40
N ASP A 56 9.34 7.68 7.23
CA ASP A 56 9.25 6.23 6.99
C ASP A 56 8.19 5.48 7.81
N GLN A 57 7.16 6.18 8.27
CA GLN A 57 6.05 5.58 9.00
C GLN A 57 4.85 5.37 8.09
N VAL A 58 4.19 4.21 8.17
CA VAL A 58 2.94 3.93 7.47
C VAL A 58 1.81 4.71 8.13
N VAL A 59 1.32 5.74 7.45
CA VAL A 59 0.22 6.59 7.95
C VAL A 59 -1.13 6.20 7.38
N ALA A 60 -1.16 5.47 6.27
CA ALA A 60 -2.39 4.92 5.73
C ALA A 60 -2.13 3.58 5.02
N SER A 61 -3.06 2.64 5.18
CA SER A 61 -3.07 1.37 4.45
C SER A 61 -4.48 1.05 3.97
N GLN A 62 -4.58 0.37 2.83
CA GLN A 62 -5.86 -0.01 2.25
C GLN A 62 -5.79 -1.37 1.59
N ASP A 63 -6.63 -2.30 2.04
CA ASP A 63 -6.86 -3.58 1.37
C ASP A 63 -7.94 -3.49 0.28
N ALA A 64 -8.19 -4.62 -0.40
CA ALA A 64 -9.16 -4.69 -1.48
C ALA A 64 -10.61 -4.48 -1.03
N GLU A 65 -11.00 -4.89 0.20
CA GLU A 65 -12.36 -4.73 0.72
C GLU A 65 -12.62 -3.31 1.22
N GLN A 66 -11.63 -2.70 1.89
CA GLN A 66 -11.65 -1.30 2.28
C GLN A 66 -11.76 -0.40 1.05
N ARG A 67 -11.05 -0.73 -0.04
CA ARG A 67 -11.12 0.02 -1.30
C ARG A 67 -12.52 0.05 -1.91
N LYS A 68 -13.27 -1.05 -1.84
CA LYS A 68 -14.68 -1.09 -2.30
C LYS A 68 -15.58 -0.10 -1.53
N LYS A 69 -15.15 0.32 -0.34
CA LYS A 69 -15.85 1.26 0.54
C LYS A 69 -15.17 2.64 0.61
N ASN A 70 -14.19 2.91 -0.25
CA ASN A 70 -13.34 4.12 -0.21
C ASN A 70 -12.65 4.36 1.15
N GLN A 71 -12.42 3.30 1.93
CA GLN A 71 -11.85 3.36 3.27
C GLN A 71 -10.34 3.16 3.25
N TRP A 72 -9.66 3.81 4.18
CA TRP A 72 -8.26 3.65 4.53
C TRP A 72 -8.15 3.45 6.03
N GLN A 73 -7.36 2.48 6.45
CA GLN A 73 -6.89 2.41 7.83
C GLN A 73 -5.77 3.43 8.00
N VAL A 74 -5.97 4.43 8.87
CA VAL A 74 -5.04 5.53 9.12
C VAL A 74 -4.41 5.38 10.49
N THR A 75 -3.14 5.77 10.59
CA THR A 75 -2.36 5.82 11.83
C THR A 75 -1.71 7.19 11.96
N LYS A 76 -1.86 7.82 13.12
CA LYS A 76 -1.15 9.06 13.48
C LYS A 76 -0.08 8.79 14.52
N TYR A 77 1.01 9.53 14.38
CA TYR A 77 2.17 9.46 15.25
C TYR A 77 2.43 10.81 15.92
N ASP A 78 2.94 10.78 17.15
CA ASP A 78 3.51 11.98 17.78
C ASP A 78 4.96 12.23 17.31
N GLY A 79 5.56 13.32 17.78
CA GLY A 79 6.94 13.70 17.43
C GLY A 79 8.03 12.72 17.88
N LEU A 80 7.70 11.77 18.77
CA LEU A 80 8.60 10.68 19.19
C LEU A 80 8.37 9.39 18.38
N GLY A 81 7.44 9.42 17.43
CA GLY A 81 7.10 8.30 16.56
C GLY A 81 6.21 7.24 17.23
N ARG A 82 5.54 7.57 18.34
CA ARG A 82 4.57 6.67 19.00
C ARG A 82 3.21 6.82 18.33
N VAL A 83 2.49 5.71 18.18
CA VAL A 83 1.11 5.74 17.69
C VAL A 83 0.21 6.41 18.73
N ILE A 84 -0.48 7.46 18.32
CA ILE A 84 -1.43 8.18 19.19
C ILE A 84 -2.88 7.99 18.76
N MET A 85 -3.12 7.59 17.50
CA MET A 85 -4.46 7.36 16.99
C MET A 85 -4.43 6.39 15.81
N THR A 86 -5.42 5.51 15.75
CA THR A 86 -5.72 4.67 14.59
C THR A 86 -7.21 4.74 14.28
N GLY A 87 -7.59 4.70 13.01
CA GLY A 87 -9.01 4.67 12.64
C GLY A 87 -9.25 4.48 11.15
N LEU A 88 -10.52 4.27 10.79
CA LEU A 88 -10.94 4.23 9.40
C LEU A 88 -11.29 5.64 8.92
N TRP A 89 -10.70 6.02 7.80
CA TRP A 89 -10.99 7.26 7.10
C TRP A 89 -11.52 6.95 5.70
N ASN A 90 -12.60 7.60 5.27
CA ASN A 90 -13.27 7.31 4.00
C ASN A 90 -13.26 8.48 3.01
N ASN A 91 -12.50 9.54 3.26
CA ASN A 91 -12.39 10.72 2.39
C ASN A 91 -13.74 11.26 1.87
N GLY A 92 -14.74 11.43 2.75
CA GLY A 92 -16.06 11.89 2.32
C GLY A 92 -16.77 10.91 1.36
N ASN A 93 -16.43 9.63 1.44
CA ASN A 93 -16.86 8.57 0.53
C ASN A 93 -16.35 8.72 -0.92
N THR A 94 -15.29 9.50 -1.15
CA THR A 94 -14.65 9.67 -2.45
C THR A 94 -13.35 8.87 -2.54
N ALA A 95 -13.20 8.07 -3.59
CA ALA A 95 -11.96 7.35 -3.86
C ALA A 95 -10.78 8.33 -4.01
N ILE A 96 -9.65 8.00 -3.40
CA ILE A 96 -8.37 8.71 -3.58
C ILE A 96 -7.30 7.66 -3.89
N ASP A 97 -6.49 7.93 -4.92
CA ASP A 97 -5.40 7.03 -5.26
C ASP A 97 -4.24 7.15 -4.25
N PRO A 98 -3.43 6.09 -4.05
CA PRO A 98 -2.36 6.10 -3.07
C PRO A 98 -1.31 7.20 -3.31
N ALA A 99 -1.05 7.58 -4.56
CA ALA A 99 -0.04 8.59 -4.88
C ALA A 99 -0.54 10.00 -4.57
N ALA A 100 -1.81 10.30 -4.85
CA ALA A 100 -2.45 11.55 -4.42
C ALA A 100 -2.51 11.66 -2.89
N LEU A 101 -2.90 10.59 -2.20
CA LEU A 101 -2.90 10.59 -0.73
C LEU A 101 -1.50 10.83 -0.17
N LYS A 102 -0.48 10.19 -0.75
CA LYS A 102 0.92 10.43 -0.38
C LYS A 102 1.33 11.90 -0.58
N ALA A 103 0.94 12.52 -1.69
CA ALA A 103 1.24 13.92 -1.94
C ALA A 103 0.62 14.84 -0.87
N LEU A 104 -0.62 14.56 -0.45
CA LEU A 104 -1.27 15.28 0.65
C LEU A 104 -0.54 15.06 1.99
N VAL A 105 -0.14 13.82 2.30
CA VAL A 105 0.63 13.49 3.50
C VAL A 105 1.96 14.24 3.54
N TYR A 106 2.67 14.33 2.40
CA TYR A 106 3.95 15.03 2.32
C TYR A 106 3.81 16.55 2.44
N ALA A 107 2.65 17.11 2.07
CA ALA A 107 2.36 18.54 2.21
C ALA A 107 1.89 18.94 3.63
N ALA A 108 1.58 17.96 4.49
CA ALA A 108 1.11 18.19 5.86
C ALA A 108 2.25 18.06 6.89
N PRO A 109 2.04 18.44 8.18
CA PRO A 109 2.95 18.06 9.26
C PRO A 109 3.10 16.54 9.36
N GLN A 110 4.34 16.07 9.59
CA GLN A 110 4.67 14.65 9.55
C GLN A 110 4.38 13.91 10.86
N TYR A 111 4.04 14.66 11.92
CA TYR A 111 3.66 14.19 13.24
C TYR A 111 2.60 15.13 13.82
N ASP A 112 1.83 14.63 14.79
CA ASP A 112 0.91 15.45 15.56
C ASP A 112 1.66 16.18 16.68
N SER A 113 1.40 17.48 16.82
CA SER A 113 2.04 18.36 17.79
C SER A 113 1.15 18.71 18.99
N ARG A 114 -0.07 18.17 19.02
CA ARG A 114 -1.05 18.41 20.08
C ARG A 114 -0.86 17.50 21.28
#